data_AF-A0A6G3S406-F1
#
_entry.id   AF-A0A6G3S406-F1
#
_cell.length_a   1.000
_cell.length_b   1.000
_cell.length_c   1.000
_cell.angle_alpha   90.00
_cell.angle_beta   90.00
_cell.angle_gamma   90.00
#
_symmetry.space_group_name_H-M   'P 1'
#
loop_
_entity.id
_entity.type
_entity.pdbx_description
1 polymer ?
#
loop_
_entity_poly.entity_id
_entity_poly.type
_entity_poly.pdbx_seq_one_letter_code
_entity_poly.pdbx_strand_id
1 'polypeptide(L)'
;MLSPLRFRDAQHTKYHFIDHVLVRCPKCAGIAHVAPAVPASDGSVPSMFARRRLVCRACGLARDAAEERLGLFRGRGEATDPYFRLPLWLQAQTRHGWLWAYDPEHLELLRQFVQAPLRERAPWDIHGKKMTVVARLPTWIKSAKNRGEVLHAIDWIRSTLT
;
A
#
# COMPACT_ATOMS: atom_id res chain seq x y z
N MET A 1 -28.42 -18.61 -5.46
CA MET A 1 -27.76 -18.07 -4.25
C MET A 1 -26.31 -17.78 -4.62
N LEU A 2 -25.88 -16.51 -4.67
CA LEU A 2 -24.47 -16.21 -4.91
C LEU A 2 -23.66 -16.68 -3.70
N SER A 3 -22.68 -17.54 -3.92
CA SER A 3 -21.69 -17.90 -2.91
C SER A 3 -21.12 -16.62 -2.29
N PRO A 4 -21.07 -16.49 -0.95
CA PRO A 4 -20.53 -15.29 -0.33
C PRO A 4 -19.10 -15.08 -0.80
N LEU A 5 -18.74 -13.84 -1.15
CA LEU A 5 -17.39 -13.49 -1.58
C LEU A 5 -16.39 -13.91 -0.48
N ARG A 6 -15.47 -14.81 -0.81
CA ARG A 6 -14.47 -15.35 0.13
C ARG A 6 -13.13 -14.71 -0.14
N PHE A 7 -12.51 -14.16 0.90
CA PHE A 7 -11.13 -13.70 0.83
C PHE A 7 -10.20 -14.76 1.44
N ARG A 8 -9.11 -15.08 0.73
CA ARG A 8 -8.02 -15.93 1.21
C ARG A 8 -6.76 -15.10 1.35
N ASP A 9 -6.12 -15.14 2.51
CA ASP A 9 -4.87 -14.40 2.75
C ASP A 9 -3.74 -14.98 1.87
N ALA A 10 -3.34 -14.21 0.86
CA ALA A 10 -2.19 -14.50 -0.01
C ALA A 10 -0.83 -14.40 0.71
N GLN A 11 -0.83 -14.09 2.01
CA GLN A 11 0.35 -13.95 2.86
C GLN A 11 1.30 -12.81 2.46
N HIS A 12 0.79 -11.83 1.70
CA HIS A 12 1.55 -10.63 1.34
C HIS A 12 1.95 -9.84 2.59
N THR A 13 3.21 -9.41 2.61
CA THR A 13 3.74 -8.46 3.59
C THR A 13 3.82 -7.08 2.97
N LYS A 14 4.06 -6.04 3.79
CA LYS A 14 4.22 -4.67 3.27
C LYS A 14 5.28 -4.56 2.17
N TYR A 15 6.29 -5.43 2.19
CA TYR A 15 7.39 -5.46 1.23
C TYR A 15 6.98 -5.87 -0.18
N HIS A 16 5.81 -6.50 -0.37
CA HIS A 16 5.33 -6.85 -1.71
C HIS A 16 4.90 -5.62 -2.53
N PHE A 17 4.70 -4.49 -1.86
CA PHE A 17 4.07 -3.29 -2.43
C PHE A 17 4.99 -2.07 -2.39
N ILE A 18 6.29 -2.25 -2.10
CA ILE A 18 7.24 -1.11 -2.03
C ILE A 18 8.05 -0.93 -3.31
N ASP A 19 7.82 -1.78 -4.32
CA ASP A 19 8.52 -1.67 -5.59
C ASP A 19 8.01 -0.53 -6.44
N HIS A 20 6.71 -0.29 -6.39
CA HIS A 20 6.06 0.84 -7.00
C HIS A 20 5.33 1.59 -5.90
N VAL A 21 5.69 2.85 -5.64
CA VAL A 21 5.02 3.64 -4.60
C VAL A 21 4.54 4.95 -5.19
N LEU A 22 3.26 5.24 -5.01
CA LEU A 22 2.67 6.51 -5.40
C LEU A 22 2.75 7.50 -4.23
N VAL A 23 3.37 8.64 -4.48
CA VAL A 23 3.60 9.69 -3.49
C VAL A 23 3.12 11.04 -4.00
N ARG A 24 2.88 11.98 -3.09
CA ARG A 24 2.64 13.38 -3.43
C ARG A 24 3.95 14.03 -3.83
N CYS A 25 3.98 14.59 -5.04
CA CYS A 25 5.14 15.29 -5.56
C CYS A 25 5.45 16.54 -4.70
N PRO A 26 6.67 16.70 -4.16
CA PRO A 26 7.01 17.87 -3.34
C PRO A 26 7.08 19.18 -4.15
N LYS A 27 7.15 19.11 -5.50
CA LYS A 27 7.26 20.29 -6.37
C LYS A 27 5.90 20.82 -6.85
N CYS A 28 4.97 19.94 -7.21
CA CYS A 28 3.69 20.33 -7.81
C CYS A 28 2.46 19.77 -7.10
N ALA A 29 2.64 19.06 -5.99
CA ALA A 29 1.60 18.34 -5.26
C ALA A 29 0.82 17.28 -6.06
N GLY A 30 1.12 17.04 -7.34
CA GLY A 30 0.53 15.98 -8.15
C GLY A 30 1.13 14.59 -7.87
N ILE A 31 0.70 13.60 -8.64
CA ILE A 31 1.18 12.21 -8.51
C ILE A 31 2.65 12.13 -8.93
N ALA A 32 3.48 11.57 -8.04
CA ALA A 32 4.82 11.12 -8.34
C ALA A 32 4.96 9.62 -8.02
N HIS A 33 5.91 8.98 -8.69
CA HIS A 33 6.14 7.56 -8.62
C HIS A 33 7.56 7.28 -8.15
N VAL A 34 7.70 6.43 -7.14
CA VAL A 34 8.96 5.93 -6.61
C VAL A 34 9.13 4.47 -7.04
N ALA A 35 10.24 4.16 -7.69
CA ALA A 35 10.56 2.81 -8.19
C ALA A 35 12.06 2.51 -8.11
N PRO A 36 12.53 1.26 -8.30
CA PRO A 36 13.95 0.97 -8.48
C PRO A 36 14.56 1.85 -9.58
N ALA A 37 15.72 2.46 -9.29
CA ALA A 37 16.44 3.28 -10.26
C ALA A 37 17.01 2.45 -11.41
N VAL A 38 17.33 1.19 -11.13
CA VAL A 38 17.74 0.18 -12.11
C VAL A 38 16.70 -0.94 -12.05
N PRO A 39 16.03 -1.28 -13.17
CA PRO A 39 15.14 -2.43 -13.21
C PRO A 39 15.92 -3.72 -13.00
N ALA A 40 15.31 -4.72 -12.36
CA ALA A 40 15.95 -6.02 -12.19
C ALA A 40 16.21 -6.65 -13.56
N SER A 41 17.47 -6.96 -13.85
CA SER A 41 17.94 -7.38 -15.18
C SER A 41 17.57 -8.82 -15.53
N ASP A 42 17.18 -9.63 -14.55
CA ASP A 42 17.04 -11.09 -14.64
C ASP A 42 15.67 -11.60 -14.15
N GLY A 43 14.68 -10.71 -14.00
CA GLY A 43 13.37 -11.06 -13.44
C GLY A 43 13.39 -11.33 -11.94
N SER A 44 14.49 -11.08 -11.23
CA SER A 44 14.52 -11.08 -9.78
C SER A 44 13.68 -9.95 -9.19
N VAL A 45 13.15 -10.16 -7.98
CA VAL A 45 12.45 -9.10 -7.25
C VAL A 45 13.49 -8.07 -6.80
N PRO A 46 13.33 -6.77 -7.13
CA PRO A 46 14.27 -5.74 -6.69
C PRO A 46 14.48 -5.77 -5.18
N SER A 47 15.72 -5.69 -4.74
CA SER A 47 16.02 -5.61 -3.31
C SER A 47 15.28 -4.43 -2.68
N MET A 48 14.70 -4.64 -1.49
CA MET A 48 14.11 -3.55 -0.70
C MET A 48 15.10 -2.43 -0.39
N PHE A 49 16.41 -2.71 -0.44
CA PHE A 49 17.51 -1.75 -0.26
C PHE A 49 18.07 -1.21 -1.58
N ALA A 50 17.53 -1.62 -2.72
CA ALA A 50 17.94 -1.09 -4.02
C ALA A 50 17.70 0.42 -4.08
N ARG A 51 18.61 1.14 -4.75
CA ARG A 51 18.48 2.58 -4.99
C ARG A 51 17.14 2.87 -5.67
N ARG A 52 16.36 3.80 -5.11
CA ARG A 52 15.06 4.19 -5.64
C ARG A 52 15.15 5.53 -6.37
N ARG A 53 14.28 5.73 -7.35
CA ARG A 53 14.12 6.96 -8.13
C ARG A 53 12.69 7.44 -8.02
N LEU A 54 12.54 8.71 -7.64
CA LEU A 54 11.30 9.47 -7.69
C LEU A 54 11.18 10.11 -9.07
N VAL A 55 10.02 9.95 -9.73
CA VAL A 55 9.69 10.60 -11.00
C VAL A 55 8.28 11.18 -10.93
N CYS A 56 8.13 12.47 -11.21
CA CYS A 56 6.85 13.12 -11.42
C CYS A 56 6.67 13.46 -12.90
N ARG A 57 5.68 12.86 -13.56
CA ARG A 57 5.39 13.10 -14.98
C ARG A 57 4.74 14.47 -15.24
N ALA A 58 4.09 15.06 -14.22
CA ALA A 58 3.40 16.34 -14.37
C ALA A 58 4.34 17.55 -14.42
N CYS A 59 5.43 17.56 -13.63
CA CYS A 59 6.34 18.71 -13.51
C CYS A 59 7.81 18.39 -13.85
N GLY A 60 8.08 17.16 -14.30
CA GLY A 60 9.41 16.69 -14.68
C GLY A 60 10.40 16.46 -13.53
N LEU A 61 9.95 16.48 -12.27
CA LEU A 61 10.83 16.20 -11.13
C LEU A 61 11.36 14.77 -11.23
N ALA A 62 12.68 14.61 -11.30
CA ALA A 62 13.36 13.33 -11.18
C ALA A 62 14.46 13.43 -10.12
N ARG A 63 14.49 12.51 -9.15
CA ARG A 63 15.50 12.46 -8.09
C ARG A 63 15.79 11.03 -7.70
N ASP A 64 17.06 10.71 -7.50
CA ASP A 64 17.46 9.45 -6.89
C ASP A 64 17.48 9.59 -5.37
N ALA A 65 17.04 8.54 -4.67
CA ALA A 65 17.16 8.44 -3.23
C ALA A 65 18.64 8.45 -2.87
N ALA A 66 18.96 9.18 -1.80
CA ALA A 66 20.24 9.02 -1.13
C ALA A 66 20.34 7.60 -0.53
N GLU A 67 21.54 7.18 -0.15
CA GLU A 67 21.77 5.96 0.63
C GLU A 67 21.23 6.14 2.07
N GLU A 68 19.92 6.38 2.19
CA GLU A 68 19.23 6.47 3.46
C GLU A 68 18.64 5.12 3.87
N ARG A 69 18.46 4.97 5.19
CA ARG A 69 17.88 3.76 5.78
C ARG A 69 16.38 3.68 5.47
N LEU A 70 15.96 2.53 4.97
CA LEU A 70 14.55 2.18 4.77
C LEU A 70 13.71 2.45 6.03
N GLY A 71 12.71 3.32 5.91
CA GLY A 71 11.83 3.72 7.01
C GLY A 71 10.38 3.32 6.77
N LEU A 72 10.01 2.06 7.05
CA LEU A 72 8.63 1.61 6.88
C LEU A 72 7.64 2.40 7.74
N PHE A 73 6.51 2.77 7.15
CA PHE A 73 5.44 3.44 7.87
C PHE A 73 4.84 2.53 8.96
N ARG A 74 4.74 3.07 10.19
CA ARG A 74 4.31 2.32 11.38
C ARG A 74 2.81 2.44 11.71
N GLY A 75 2.02 3.16 10.90
CA GLY A 75 0.57 3.21 11.06
C GLY A 75 0.06 4.34 11.97
N ARG A 76 0.84 5.40 12.19
CA ARG A 76 0.40 6.59 12.95
C ARG A 76 0.58 7.85 12.11
N GLY A 77 -0.48 8.66 12.02
CA GLY A 77 -0.48 9.89 11.24
C GLY A 77 -0.63 9.66 9.73
N GLU A 78 -0.26 10.69 8.97
CA GLU A 78 -0.19 10.63 7.51
C GLU A 78 0.86 9.58 7.08
N ALA A 79 0.47 8.71 6.15
CA ALA A 79 1.34 7.64 5.68
C ALA A 79 2.41 8.20 4.74
N THR A 80 3.64 7.74 4.92
CA THR A 80 4.80 8.17 4.12
C THR A 80 5.44 6.99 3.40
N ASP A 81 6.09 7.28 2.28
CA ASP A 81 6.87 6.27 1.57
C ASP A 81 8.14 5.89 2.36
N PRO A 82 8.67 4.66 2.16
CA PRO A 82 9.80 4.18 2.92
C PRO A 82 11.16 4.82 2.58
N TYR A 83 11.28 5.51 1.45
CA TYR A 83 12.55 5.89 0.82
C TYR A 83 12.81 7.39 0.84
N PHE A 84 11.81 8.19 0.46
CA PHE A 84 11.88 9.66 0.43
C PHE A 84 11.11 10.30 1.59
N ARG A 85 10.38 9.50 2.38
CA ARG A 85 9.55 9.96 3.51
C ARG A 85 8.49 10.99 3.10
N LEU A 86 8.11 10.98 1.82
CA LEU A 86 7.06 11.81 1.26
C LEU A 86 5.69 11.23 1.59
N PRO A 87 4.65 12.06 1.75
CA PRO A 87 3.29 11.58 1.92
C PRO A 87 2.87 10.68 0.75
N LEU A 88 2.24 9.55 1.06
CA LEU A 88 1.66 8.68 0.04
C LEU A 88 0.56 9.42 -0.72
N TRP A 89 0.41 9.12 -2.00
CA TRP A 89 -0.73 9.59 -2.77
C TRP A 89 -1.99 8.85 -2.35
N LEU A 90 -1.89 7.53 -2.23
CA LEU A 90 -3.00 6.63 -1.90
C LEU A 90 -3.28 6.60 -0.41
N GLN A 91 -3.83 7.69 0.12
CA GLN A 91 -4.26 7.74 1.51
C GLN A 91 -5.45 8.67 1.74
N ALA A 92 -6.23 8.36 2.76
CA ALA A 92 -7.36 9.18 3.20
C ALA A 92 -7.47 9.15 4.73
N GLN A 93 -7.81 10.30 5.31
CA GLN A 93 -8.14 10.39 6.72
C GLN A 93 -9.61 10.04 6.93
N THR A 94 -9.86 9.10 7.83
CA THR A 94 -11.20 8.78 8.35
C THR A 94 -11.28 9.20 9.81
N ARG A 95 -12.49 9.23 10.39
CA ARG A 95 -12.67 9.46 11.84
C ARG A 95 -11.98 8.39 12.71
N HIS A 96 -11.68 7.22 12.15
CA HIS A 96 -11.02 6.12 12.84
C HIS A 96 -9.49 6.11 12.67
N GLY A 97 -8.97 6.88 11.71
CA GLY A 97 -7.55 6.96 11.39
C GLY A 97 -7.29 7.01 9.89
N TRP A 98 -6.02 6.88 9.52
CA TRP A 98 -5.59 6.93 8.12
C TRP A 98 -5.71 5.57 7.45
N LEU A 99 -6.45 5.53 6.35
CA LEU A 99 -6.41 4.45 5.37
C LEU A 99 -5.33 4.80 4.34
N TRP A 100 -4.48 3.84 3.98
CA TRP A 100 -3.40 4.08 3.03
C TRP A 100 -2.98 2.80 2.30
N ALA A 101 -2.39 2.98 1.12
CA ALA A 101 -1.76 1.94 0.30
C ALA A 101 -0.48 2.51 -0.34
N TYR A 102 0.44 1.64 -0.78
CA TYR A 102 1.68 2.08 -1.44
C TYR A 102 1.46 2.21 -2.95
N ASP A 103 0.85 1.18 -3.55
CA ASP A 103 0.45 1.10 -4.95
C ASP A 103 -1.04 0.75 -5.09
N PRO A 104 -1.59 0.81 -6.31
CA PRO A 104 -2.95 0.38 -6.59
C PRO A 104 -3.22 -1.10 -6.25
N GLU A 105 -2.24 -1.99 -6.36
CA GLU A 105 -2.40 -3.42 -6.05
C GLU A 105 -2.64 -3.67 -4.55
N HIS A 106 -1.92 -2.95 -3.70
CA HIS A 106 -2.13 -2.93 -2.27
C HIS A 106 -3.52 -2.38 -1.94
N LEU A 107 -3.96 -1.30 -2.61
CA LEU A 107 -5.29 -0.74 -2.40
C LEU A 107 -6.39 -1.76 -2.78
N GLU A 108 -6.20 -2.49 -3.88
CA GLU A 108 -7.12 -3.52 -4.33
C GLU A 108 -7.15 -4.73 -3.37
N LEU A 109 -6.00 -5.15 -2.83
CA LEU A 109 -5.95 -6.16 -1.76
C LEU A 109 -6.80 -5.73 -0.55
N LEU A 110 -6.70 -4.46 -0.13
CA LEU A 110 -7.50 -3.93 0.97
C LEU A 110 -8.99 -3.94 0.62
N ARG A 111 -9.36 -3.58 -0.61
CA ARG A 111 -10.73 -3.61 -1.10
C ARG A 111 -11.32 -5.01 -1.02
N GLN A 112 -10.63 -6.00 -1.59
CA GLN A 112 -11.06 -7.40 -1.60
C GLN A 112 -11.21 -7.95 -0.18
N PHE A 113 -10.25 -7.64 0.70
CA PHE A 113 -10.31 -8.04 2.10
C PHE A 113 -11.52 -7.44 2.83
N VAL A 114 -11.76 -6.13 2.66
CA VAL A 114 -12.85 -5.43 3.35
C VAL A 114 -14.22 -5.89 2.83
N GLN A 115 -14.35 -6.04 1.51
CA GLN A 115 -15.58 -6.44 0.83
C GLN A 115 -16.02 -7.87 1.20
N ALA A 116 -15.07 -8.78 1.42
CA ALA A 116 -15.39 -10.17 1.74
C ALA A 116 -16.08 -10.32 3.11
N PRO A 117 -17.30 -10.90 3.18
CA PRO A 117 -17.95 -11.25 4.43
C PRO A 117 -17.23 -12.39 5.16
N LEU A 118 -16.63 -13.34 4.44
CA LEU A 118 -15.85 -14.44 5.01
C LEU A 118 -14.37 -14.29 4.63
N ARG A 119 -13.52 -14.25 5.66
CA ARG A 119 -12.08 -14.03 5.53
C ARG A 119 -11.34 -15.23 6.12
N GLU A 120 -10.77 -16.04 5.25
CA GLU A 120 -10.00 -17.21 5.63
C GLU A 120 -8.55 -16.79 5.86
N ARG A 121 -8.04 -17.08 7.05
CA ARG A 121 -6.61 -16.94 7.33
C ARG A 121 -5.88 -18.14 6.73
N ALA A 122 -4.69 -17.91 6.19
CA ALA A 122 -3.84 -19.02 5.76
C ALA A 122 -3.60 -20.00 6.95
N PRO A 123 -3.58 -21.32 6.70
CA PRO A 123 -3.37 -22.33 7.73
C PRO A 123 -2.09 -22.06 8.54
N TRP A 124 -2.17 -22.25 9.86
CA TRP A 124 -1.13 -21.85 10.81
C TRP A 124 0.19 -22.59 10.61
N ASP A 125 0.10 -23.79 10.07
CA ASP A 125 1.11 -24.83 9.87
C ASP A 125 1.91 -24.66 8.58
N ILE A 126 1.39 -23.91 7.60
CA ILE A 126 2.01 -23.89 6.27
C ILE A 126 3.13 -22.85 6.19
N HIS A 127 3.04 -21.68 6.87
CA HIS A 127 4.16 -20.72 6.91
C HIS A 127 4.04 -19.81 8.16
N GLY A 128 5.09 -19.77 9.00
CA GLY A 128 5.18 -18.96 10.23
C GLY A 128 5.15 -17.43 10.06
N LYS A 129 4.64 -16.89 8.95
CA LYS A 129 4.48 -15.45 8.70
C LYS A 129 3.30 -14.88 9.49
N LYS A 130 3.53 -14.57 10.76
CA LYS A 130 2.55 -13.91 11.66
C LYS A 130 2.22 -12.45 11.28
N MET A 131 2.79 -11.91 10.20
CA MET A 131 2.88 -10.47 9.91
C MET A 131 2.44 -10.07 8.49
N THR A 132 1.38 -10.72 7.96
CA THR A 132 0.77 -10.33 6.67
C THR A 132 0.16 -8.92 6.77
N VAL A 133 -0.01 -8.24 5.64
CA VAL A 133 -0.63 -6.90 5.58
C VAL A 133 -1.99 -6.94 6.26
N VAL A 134 -2.84 -7.89 5.85
CA VAL A 134 -4.21 -8.04 6.36
C VAL A 134 -4.23 -8.42 7.85
N ALA A 135 -3.29 -9.25 8.32
CA ALA A 135 -3.16 -9.57 9.74
C ALA A 135 -2.81 -8.34 10.59
N ARG A 136 -2.02 -7.39 10.04
CA ARG A 136 -1.57 -6.18 10.74
C ARG A 136 -2.50 -4.98 10.61
N LEU A 137 -3.62 -5.11 9.87
CA LEU A 137 -4.56 -4.01 9.73
C LEU A 137 -5.16 -3.62 11.09
N PRO A 138 -5.37 -2.31 11.33
CA PRO A 138 -6.13 -1.82 12.47
C PRO A 138 -7.48 -2.53 12.60
N THR A 139 -7.91 -2.76 13.85
CA THR A 139 -9.18 -3.44 14.16
C THR A 139 -10.39 -2.76 13.51
N TRP A 140 -10.37 -1.42 13.38
CA TRP A 140 -11.45 -0.67 12.76
C TRP A 140 -11.61 -0.96 11.26
N ILE A 141 -10.53 -1.29 10.53
CA ILE A 141 -10.61 -1.70 9.12
C ILE A 141 -11.22 -3.10 9.00
N LYS A 142 -10.91 -3.98 9.95
CA LYS A 142 -11.42 -5.35 9.99
C LYS A 142 -12.88 -5.42 10.44
N SER A 143 -13.38 -4.42 11.17
CA SER A 143 -14.75 -4.41 11.70
C SER A 143 -15.79 -4.41 10.58
N ALA A 144 -16.74 -5.34 10.63
CA ALA A 144 -17.86 -5.39 9.68
C ALA A 144 -18.74 -4.12 9.74
N LYS A 145 -18.83 -3.48 10.92
CA LYS A 145 -19.60 -2.23 11.11
C LYS A 145 -19.05 -1.06 10.30
N ASN A 146 -17.75 -1.06 10.03
CA ASN A 146 -17.07 0.02 9.31
C ASN A 146 -16.90 -0.27 7.82
N ARG A 147 -17.41 -1.42 7.33
CA ARG A 147 -17.16 -1.89 5.96
C ARG A 147 -17.54 -0.84 4.91
N GLY A 148 -18.73 -0.25 5.03
CA GLY A 148 -19.22 0.77 4.08
C GLY A 148 -18.31 2.00 4.04
N GLU A 149 -17.95 2.53 5.21
CA GLU A 149 -17.07 3.70 5.33
C GLU A 149 -15.67 3.42 4.76
N VAL A 150 -15.10 2.25 5.04
CA VAL A 150 -13.78 1.85 4.52
C VAL A 150 -13.82 1.68 3.00
N LEU A 151 -14.83 1.00 2.45
CA LEU A 151 -14.96 0.83 1.00
C LEU A 151 -15.15 2.16 0.28
N HIS A 152 -15.96 3.06 0.85
CA HIS A 152 -16.13 4.41 0.32
C HIS A 152 -14.80 5.17 0.29
N ALA A 153 -14.01 5.09 1.37
CA ALA A 153 -12.68 5.71 1.42
C ALA A 153 -11.72 5.10 0.38
N ILE A 154 -11.74 3.78 0.19
CA ILE A 154 -10.96 3.10 -0.85
C ILE A 154 -11.36 3.58 -2.25
N ASP A 155 -12.66 3.64 -2.53
CA ASP A 155 -13.17 4.03 -3.84
C ASP A 155 -12.88 5.51 -4.14
N TRP A 156 -12.97 6.37 -3.12
CA TRP A 156 -12.53 7.75 -3.21
C TRP A 156 -11.04 7.84 -3.54
N ILE A 157 -10.17 7.14 -2.79
CA ILE A 157 -8.71 7.11 -3.09
C ILE A 157 -8.49 6.66 -4.54
N ARG A 158 -9.18 5.60 -4.98
CA ARG A 158 -9.04 5.07 -6.35
C ARG A 158 -9.45 6.10 -7.40
N SER A 159 -10.50 6.89 -7.15
CA SER A 159 -10.94 7.93 -8.08
C SER A 159 -9.89 9.03 -8.32
N THR A 160 -8.95 9.24 -7.38
CA THR A 160 -7.86 10.21 -7.54
C THR A 160 -6.78 9.80 -8.54
N LEU A 161 -6.84 8.57 -9.06
CA LEU A 161 -5.91 8.05 -10.07
C LEU A 161 -6.37 8.27 -11.51
N THR A 162 -7.63 8.72 -11.69
CA THR A 162 -8.25 8.96 -13.00
C THR A 162 -8.11 10.42 -13.36
#